data_AF-A0A497BWY1-F1
#
_entry.id   AF-A0A497BWY1-F1
#
_cell.length_a   1.000
_cell.length_b   1.000
_cell.length_c   1.000
_cell.angle_alpha   90.00
_cell.angle_beta   90.00
_cell.angle_gamma   90.00
#
_symmetry.space_group_name_H-M   'P 1'
#
loop_
_entity.id
_entity.type
_entity.pdbx_description
1 polymer ?
#
loop_
_entity_poly.entity_id
_entity_poly.type
_entity_poly.pdbx_seq_one_letter_code
_entity_poly.pdbx_strand_id
1 'polypeptide(L)'
;IEIQDRQRLLIHHSVASSVDGLLRGQPSQAELRYRDPGGEICKEQTTPPSLEERESGQANAGPSFIPQPTVQEPLEPLRVYPYGIARNRLERAARRMRVPVYMTKGLGQAEVLLTTKSFYRKRPRLVADAEQRGLPVYVLRANTVAQMEACLSDVFDLESRPSDALRQALQEVEGAIRQVQGGIPEVTLSPQNSYIRRRQHEMARTANLASESRGKEPHRRVRIFREE
;
A
#
# COMPACT_ATOMS: atom_id res chain seq x y z
N ILE A 1 23.02 -15.15 5.39
CA ILE A 1 21.87 -14.24 5.18
C ILE A 1 22.19 -13.40 3.95
N GLU A 2 21.29 -13.35 2.99
CA GLU A 2 21.40 -12.58 1.75
C GLU A 2 20.40 -11.42 1.80
N ILE A 3 20.86 -10.19 1.55
CA ILE A 3 20.02 -9.00 1.59
C ILE A 3 19.53 -8.72 0.17
N GLN A 4 18.22 -8.87 -0.07
CA GLN A 4 17.59 -8.61 -1.36
C GLN A 4 17.08 -7.16 -1.45
N ASP A 5 16.47 -6.67 -0.37
CA ASP A 5 16.03 -5.28 -0.20
C ASP A 5 16.10 -4.89 1.29
N ARG A 6 15.94 -3.60 1.61
CA ARG A 6 15.94 -3.07 2.98
C ARG A 6 14.94 -3.79 3.90
N GLN A 7 13.85 -4.31 3.36
CA GLN A 7 12.80 -5.02 4.11
C GLN A 7 12.66 -6.51 3.71
N ARG A 8 13.61 -7.06 2.93
CA ARG A 8 13.53 -8.42 2.38
C ARG A 8 14.88 -9.15 2.47
N LEU A 9 14.90 -10.27 3.17
CA LEU A 9 16.09 -11.05 3.50
C LEU A 9 15.89 -12.52 3.13
N LEU A 10 16.88 -13.13 2.47
CA LEU A 10 16.98 -14.57 2.34
C LEU A 10 17.84 -15.14 3.48
N ILE A 11 17.33 -16.14 4.19
CA ILE A 11 18.01 -16.78 5.31
C ILE A 11 18.38 -18.19 4.91
N HIS A 12 19.69 -18.39 4.79
CA HIS A 12 20.31 -19.69 4.65
C HIS A 12 20.51 -20.28 6.04
N HIS A 13 19.83 -21.38 6.33
CA HIS A 13 19.93 -22.06 7.63
C HIS A 13 21.27 -22.77 7.82
N SER A 14 21.89 -23.22 6.72
CA SER A 14 23.25 -23.79 6.70
C SER A 14 24.09 -23.07 5.66
N VAL A 15 25.08 -22.30 6.12
CA VAL A 15 25.99 -21.57 5.23
C VAL A 15 26.83 -22.56 4.42
N ALA A 16 27.37 -23.61 5.04
CA ALA A 16 28.19 -24.60 4.38
C ALA A 16 27.44 -25.31 3.24
N SER A 17 26.22 -25.76 3.49
CA SER A 17 25.39 -26.42 2.47
C SER A 17 24.95 -25.45 1.36
N SER A 18 24.73 -24.18 1.70
CA SER A 18 24.34 -23.16 0.72
C SER A 18 25.50 -22.82 -0.20
N VAL A 19 26.72 -22.69 0.33
CA VAL A 19 27.94 -22.44 -0.45
C VAL A 19 28.29 -23.64 -1.32
N ASP A 20 28.23 -24.86 -0.77
CA ASP A 20 28.50 -26.09 -1.51
C ASP A 20 27.48 -26.31 -2.66
N GLY A 21 26.19 -26.08 -2.40
CA GLY A 21 25.16 -26.09 -3.45
C GLY A 21 25.39 -25.03 -4.52
N LEU A 22 25.71 -23.80 -4.11
CA LEU A 22 25.97 -22.68 -5.02
C LEU A 22 27.17 -22.95 -5.93
N LEU A 23 28.26 -23.52 -5.40
CA LEU A 23 29.45 -23.90 -6.17
C LEU A 23 29.20 -25.08 -7.13
N ARG A 24 28.17 -25.90 -6.85
CA ARG A 24 27.76 -27.05 -7.67
C ARG A 24 26.60 -26.73 -8.63
N GLY A 25 26.16 -25.48 -8.71
CA GLY A 25 25.02 -25.07 -9.54
C GLY A 25 23.65 -25.56 -9.04
N GLN A 26 23.56 -26.07 -7.82
CA GLN A 26 22.32 -26.55 -7.20
C GLN A 26 21.88 -25.58 -6.10
N PRO A 27 20.87 -24.72 -6.33
CA PRO A 27 20.43 -23.78 -5.32
C PRO A 27 19.80 -24.50 -4.12
N SER A 28 20.30 -24.20 -2.93
CA SER A 28 19.79 -24.74 -1.66
C SER A 28 18.51 -24.02 -1.23
N GLN A 29 17.59 -24.73 -0.58
CA GLN A 29 16.42 -24.11 0.05
C GLN A 29 16.81 -23.01 1.05
N ALA A 30 16.19 -21.85 0.94
CA ALA A 30 16.38 -20.71 1.83
C ALA A 30 15.04 -20.22 2.37
N GLU A 31 15.05 -19.64 3.58
CA GLU A 31 13.87 -19.00 4.14
C GLU A 31 13.86 -17.52 3.77
N LEU A 32 12.91 -17.12 2.94
CA LEU A 32 12.63 -15.73 2.66
C LEU A 32 11.88 -15.12 3.86
N ARG A 33 12.47 -14.09 4.45
CA ARG A 33 11.82 -13.20 5.42
C ARG A 33 11.60 -11.85 4.79
N TYR A 34 10.36 -11.38 4.78
CA TYR A 34 10.07 -10.00 4.41
C TYR A 34 9.15 -9.37 5.43
N ARG A 35 9.33 -8.05 5.57
CA ARG A 35 8.41 -7.24 6.36
C ARG A 35 7.31 -6.77 5.46
N ASP A 36 6.08 -7.10 5.80
CA ASP A 36 4.93 -6.58 5.08
C ASP A 36 4.75 -5.07 5.40
N PRO A 37 3.91 -4.35 4.64
CA PRO A 37 3.57 -2.96 4.93
C PRO A 37 2.88 -2.76 6.30
N GLY A 38 2.38 -3.84 6.92
CA GLY A 38 1.83 -3.86 8.28
C GLY A 38 2.89 -3.96 9.39
N GLY A 39 4.17 -4.16 9.04
CA GLY A 39 5.28 -4.29 9.99
C GLY A 39 5.49 -5.71 10.54
N GLU A 40 4.68 -6.68 10.11
CA GLU A 40 4.75 -8.10 10.44
C GLU A 40 5.81 -8.79 9.57
N ILE A 41 6.46 -9.82 10.12
CA ILE A 41 7.52 -10.56 9.42
C ILE A 41 6.92 -11.84 8.86
N CYS A 42 6.70 -11.86 7.54
CA CYS A 42 6.29 -13.05 6.81
C CYS A 42 7.51 -13.94 6.53
N LYS A 43 7.35 -15.25 6.73
CA LYS A 43 8.38 -16.27 6.49
C LYS A 43 7.88 -17.27 5.46
N GLU A 44 8.65 -17.50 4.41
CA GLU A 44 8.32 -18.41 3.32
C GLU A 44 9.56 -19.21 2.91
N GLN A 45 9.41 -20.51 2.59
CA GLN A 45 10.52 -21.30 2.05
C GLN A 45 10.58 -21.12 0.54
N THR A 46 11.73 -20.67 0.03
CA THR A 46 11.96 -20.47 -1.40
C THR A 46 13.31 -21.06 -1.81
N THR A 47 13.37 -21.64 -3.00
CA THR A 47 14.64 -21.98 -3.64
C THR A 47 15.05 -20.79 -4.50
N PRO A 48 16.16 -20.09 -4.19
CA PRO A 48 16.64 -19.02 -5.05
C PRO A 48 17.06 -19.57 -6.41
N PRO A 49 17.01 -18.78 -7.50
CA PRO A 49 17.58 -19.19 -8.78
C PRO A 49 19.10 -19.41 -8.66
N SER A 50 19.64 -20.33 -9.44
CA SER A 50 21.08 -20.64 -9.52
C SER A 50 21.88 -19.44 -10.06
N LEU A 51 23.22 -19.45 -9.86
CA LEU A 51 24.09 -18.38 -10.36
C LEU A 51 24.03 -18.25 -11.89
N GLU A 52 24.01 -19.38 -12.60
CA GLU A 52 23.93 -19.40 -14.07
C GLU A 52 22.62 -18.78 -14.58
N GLU A 53 21.50 -19.03 -13.88
CA GLU A 53 20.20 -18.41 -14.19
C GLU A 53 20.17 -16.90 -13.86
N ARG A 54 20.92 -16.47 -12.84
CA ARG A 54 21.06 -15.05 -12.48
C ARG A 54 21.90 -14.26 -13.47
N GLU A 55 22.94 -14.88 -14.05
CA GLU A 55 23.85 -14.25 -15.00
C GLU A 55 23.30 -14.25 -16.44
N SER A 56 22.51 -15.26 -16.82
CA SER A 56 21.99 -15.42 -18.19
C SER A 56 20.69 -14.65 -18.49
N GLY A 57 20.03 -14.06 -17.49
CA GLY A 57 18.80 -13.29 -17.67
C GLY A 57 17.59 -14.09 -18.16
N GLN A 58 17.70 -15.42 -18.23
CA GLN A 58 16.63 -16.34 -18.62
C GLN A 58 15.97 -16.93 -17.37
N ALA A 59 15.13 -16.13 -16.72
CA ALA A 59 14.19 -16.66 -15.75
C ALA A 59 13.09 -17.44 -16.49
N ASN A 60 13.27 -18.76 -16.64
CA ASN A 60 12.19 -19.66 -17.06
C ASN A 60 11.18 -19.83 -15.91
N ALA A 61 9.93 -19.53 -16.22
CA ALA A 61 8.81 -19.56 -15.30
C ALA A 61 8.47 -20.98 -14.83
N GLY A 62 8.85 -21.33 -13.59
CA GLY A 62 7.93 -22.08 -12.72
C GLY A 62 6.71 -21.21 -12.40
N PRO A 63 5.60 -21.74 -11.82
CA PRO A 63 4.37 -20.99 -11.59
C PRO A 63 4.66 -19.83 -10.65
N SER A 64 5.07 -18.76 -11.29
CA SER A 64 5.23 -17.46 -10.74
C SER A 64 3.80 -17.14 -10.38
N PHE A 65 3.55 -17.02 -9.09
CA PHE A 65 2.67 -15.97 -8.63
C PHE A 65 3.19 -14.72 -9.32
N ILE A 66 2.72 -14.45 -10.54
CA ILE A 66 2.65 -13.11 -11.07
C ILE A 66 1.80 -12.47 -9.99
N PRO A 67 2.37 -11.60 -9.11
CA PRO A 67 1.48 -10.72 -8.42
C PRO A 67 0.81 -10.01 -9.58
N GLN A 68 -0.46 -10.34 -9.85
CA GLN A 68 -1.29 -9.47 -10.66
C GLN A 68 -0.95 -8.10 -10.11
N PRO A 69 -0.42 -7.16 -10.94
CA PRO A 69 -0.19 -5.83 -10.45
C PRO A 69 -1.50 -5.46 -9.80
N THR A 70 -1.49 -5.32 -8.48
CA THR A 70 -2.62 -4.77 -7.77
C THR A 70 -2.89 -3.53 -8.59
N VAL A 71 -4.07 -3.48 -9.21
CA VAL A 71 -4.50 -2.31 -9.93
C VAL A 71 -4.69 -1.30 -8.80
N GLN A 72 -3.58 -0.72 -8.32
CA GLN A 72 -3.54 0.54 -7.65
C GLN A 72 -4.22 1.41 -8.67
N GLU A 73 -5.48 1.76 -8.40
CA GLU A 73 -6.17 2.77 -9.17
C GLU A 73 -5.15 3.89 -9.37
N PRO A 74 -4.75 4.15 -10.63
CA PRO A 74 -3.67 5.08 -10.89
C PRO A 74 -4.08 6.38 -10.24
N LEU A 75 -3.28 6.80 -9.25
CA LEU A 75 -3.52 8.04 -8.53
C LEU A 75 -3.73 9.13 -9.59
N GLU A 76 -4.82 9.87 -9.49
CA GLU A 76 -5.05 10.96 -10.44
C GLU A 76 -3.91 11.97 -10.29
N PRO A 77 -3.27 12.39 -11.41
CA PRO A 77 -2.13 13.26 -11.30
C PRO A 77 -2.48 14.65 -10.78
N LEU A 78 -1.93 15.02 -9.63
CA LEU A 78 -2.24 16.28 -8.98
C LEU A 78 -1.40 17.43 -9.56
N ARG A 79 -2.06 18.50 -10.03
CA ARG A 79 -1.41 19.71 -10.54
C ARG A 79 -1.09 20.69 -9.42
N VAL A 80 0.17 20.75 -9.01
CA VAL A 80 0.64 21.57 -7.87
C VAL A 80 1.34 22.83 -8.36
N TYR A 81 0.98 23.99 -7.82
CA TYR A 81 1.76 25.21 -7.94
C TYR A 81 2.64 25.43 -6.70
N PRO A 82 3.98 25.25 -6.80
CA PRO A 82 4.89 25.49 -5.69
C PRO A 82 5.24 26.99 -5.57
N TYR A 83 4.99 27.59 -4.41
CA TYR A 83 5.33 28.98 -4.11
C TYR A 83 6.19 29.09 -2.85
N GLY A 84 7.37 29.71 -2.95
CA GLY A 84 8.27 29.85 -1.80
C GLY A 84 8.85 28.52 -1.28
N ILE A 85 8.74 27.45 -2.06
CA ILE A 85 9.30 26.12 -1.79
C ILE A 85 10.19 25.66 -2.95
N ALA A 86 11.16 24.78 -2.66
CA ALA A 86 12.09 24.31 -3.66
C ALA A 86 11.47 23.21 -4.54
N ARG A 87 11.33 23.48 -5.85
CA ARG A 87 10.78 22.52 -6.83
C ARG A 87 11.48 21.16 -6.80
N ASN A 88 12.82 21.16 -6.84
CA ASN A 88 13.60 19.92 -6.81
C ASN A 88 13.43 19.10 -5.51
N ARG A 89 12.99 19.72 -4.41
CA ARG A 89 12.68 19.00 -3.16
C ARG A 89 11.29 18.38 -3.23
N LEU A 90 10.31 19.11 -3.77
CA LEU A 90 8.97 18.60 -3.99
C LEU A 90 8.97 17.43 -4.99
N GLU A 91 9.79 17.51 -6.04
CA GLU A 91 9.93 16.43 -7.02
C GLU A 91 10.54 15.18 -6.38
N ARG A 92 11.58 15.34 -5.57
CA ARG A 92 12.18 14.25 -4.81
C ARG A 92 11.18 13.61 -3.84
N ALA A 93 10.39 14.42 -3.14
CA ALA A 93 9.34 13.93 -2.26
C ALA A 93 8.28 13.13 -3.05
N ALA A 94 7.79 13.67 -4.16
CA ALA A 94 6.80 12.99 -5.01
C ALA A 94 7.32 11.66 -5.57
N ARG A 95 8.56 11.62 -6.09
CA ARG A 95 9.20 10.38 -6.57
C ARG A 95 9.34 9.33 -5.47
N ARG A 96 9.71 9.74 -4.26
CA ARG A 96 9.87 8.82 -3.12
C ARG A 96 8.54 8.27 -2.62
N MET A 97 7.52 9.11 -2.59
CA MET A 97 6.15 8.72 -2.25
C MET A 97 5.44 7.97 -3.39
N ARG A 98 6.06 7.88 -4.58
CA ARG A 98 5.48 7.29 -5.79
C ARG A 98 4.12 7.90 -6.16
N VAL A 99 3.94 9.19 -5.91
CA VAL A 99 2.71 9.93 -6.24
C VAL A 99 2.88 10.71 -7.55
N PRO A 100 1.85 10.75 -8.41
CA PRO A 100 1.89 11.49 -9.66
C PRO A 100 1.61 12.97 -9.39
N VAL A 101 2.67 13.77 -9.30
CA VAL A 101 2.58 15.22 -9.09
C VAL A 101 3.13 15.95 -10.30
N TYR A 102 2.32 16.85 -10.88
CA TYR A 102 2.73 17.74 -11.96
C TYR A 102 2.91 19.17 -11.45
N MET A 103 4.11 19.73 -11.62
CA MET A 103 4.37 21.11 -11.21
C MET A 103 3.94 22.10 -12.29
N THR A 104 3.03 23.00 -11.93
CA THR A 104 2.54 24.03 -12.84
C THR A 104 3.40 25.29 -12.77
N LYS A 105 3.41 26.04 -13.86
CA LYS A 105 4.13 27.33 -13.95
C LYS A 105 3.27 28.51 -13.48
N GLY A 106 1.96 28.32 -13.33
CA GLY A 106 1.03 29.36 -12.89
C GLY A 106 -0.19 28.79 -12.18
N LEU A 107 -0.80 29.60 -11.33
CA LEU A 107 -1.98 29.25 -10.52
C LEU A 107 -3.18 28.79 -11.36
N GLY A 108 -3.37 29.33 -12.57
CA GLY A 108 -4.54 29.02 -13.39
C GLY A 108 -4.64 27.58 -13.89
N GLN A 109 -3.56 26.80 -13.81
CA GLN A 109 -3.53 25.38 -14.20
C GLN A 109 -3.39 24.46 -12.98
N ALA A 110 -3.30 25.03 -11.78
CA ALA A 110 -3.09 24.30 -10.55
C ALA A 110 -4.42 23.85 -9.96
N GLU A 111 -4.42 22.69 -9.34
CA GLU A 111 -5.47 22.20 -8.45
C GLU A 111 -5.16 22.51 -6.98
N VAL A 112 -3.88 22.80 -6.68
CA VAL A 112 -3.44 23.13 -5.33
C VAL A 112 -2.24 24.08 -5.33
N LEU A 113 -2.21 24.98 -4.35
CA LEU A 113 -1.05 25.82 -4.02
C LEU A 113 -0.30 25.21 -2.83
N LEU A 114 0.99 24.92 -2.99
CA LEU A 114 1.87 24.57 -1.87
C LEU A 114 2.79 25.74 -1.53
N THR A 115 2.79 26.17 -0.28
CA THR A 115 3.61 27.27 0.22
C THR A 115 4.18 26.97 1.60
N THR A 116 5.05 27.83 2.14
CA THR A 116 5.47 27.74 3.54
C THR A 116 4.75 28.77 4.41
N LYS A 117 4.74 28.52 5.73
CA LYS A 117 4.18 29.43 6.73
C LYS A 117 4.75 30.84 6.68
N SER A 118 6.03 30.99 6.33
CA SER A 118 6.69 32.30 6.18
C SER A 118 6.11 33.10 5.00
N PHE A 119 5.89 32.45 3.86
CA PHE A 119 5.33 33.10 2.67
C PHE A 119 3.82 33.31 2.78
N TYR A 120 3.09 32.37 3.38
CA TYR A 120 1.66 32.50 3.62
C TYR A 120 1.31 33.71 4.49
N ARG A 121 2.02 33.91 5.61
CA ARG A 121 1.79 35.04 6.54
C ARG A 121 1.95 36.41 5.91
N LYS A 122 2.80 36.55 4.89
CA LYS A 122 3.00 37.80 4.16
C LYS A 122 1.84 38.13 3.22
N ARG A 123 0.93 37.18 3.02
CA ARG A 123 -0.29 37.30 2.21
C ARG A 123 -0.07 37.99 0.84
N PRO A 124 0.92 37.53 0.04
CA PRO A 124 1.16 38.11 -1.27
C PRO A 124 -0.05 37.88 -2.18
N ARG A 125 -0.17 38.70 -3.24
CA ARG A 125 -1.29 38.62 -4.20
C ARG A 125 -1.57 37.19 -4.69
N LEU A 126 -0.53 36.41 -4.97
CA LEU A 126 -0.67 35.00 -5.36
C LEU A 126 -1.45 34.13 -4.36
N VAL A 127 -1.27 34.32 -3.05
CA VAL A 127 -2.00 33.58 -2.02
C VAL A 127 -3.44 34.06 -1.93
N ALA A 128 -3.66 35.38 -1.98
CA ALA A 128 -5.01 35.96 -1.98
C ALA A 128 -5.82 35.54 -3.22
N ASP A 129 -5.18 35.55 -4.39
CA ASP A 129 -5.79 35.13 -5.65
C ASP A 129 -6.13 33.63 -5.63
N ALA A 130 -5.29 32.79 -5.01
CA ALA A 130 -5.58 31.37 -4.82
C ALA A 130 -6.79 31.15 -3.91
N GLU A 131 -6.82 31.82 -2.75
CA GLU A 131 -7.95 31.78 -1.80
C GLU A 131 -9.25 32.25 -2.45
N GLN A 132 -9.21 33.38 -3.18
CA GLN A 132 -10.38 33.94 -3.86
C GLN A 132 -10.95 33.01 -4.94
N ARG A 133 -10.09 32.19 -5.56
CA ARG A 133 -10.48 31.17 -6.56
C ARG A 133 -10.95 29.85 -5.92
N GLY A 134 -10.92 29.74 -4.59
CA GLY A 134 -11.21 28.49 -3.88
C GLY A 134 -10.14 27.42 -4.09
N LEU A 135 -8.94 27.79 -4.52
CA LEU A 135 -7.83 26.86 -4.69
C LEU A 135 -7.28 26.46 -3.31
N PRO A 136 -7.24 25.16 -2.96
CA PRO A 136 -6.65 24.70 -1.70
C PRO A 136 -5.20 25.19 -1.53
N VAL A 137 -4.90 25.75 -0.36
CA VAL A 137 -3.58 26.27 -0.01
C VAL A 137 -2.98 25.45 1.13
N TYR A 138 -1.97 24.64 0.82
CA TYR A 138 -1.26 23.84 1.82
C TYR A 138 -0.02 24.59 2.31
N VAL A 139 0.03 24.80 3.63
CA VAL A 139 1.04 25.62 4.29
C VAL A 139 2.02 24.73 5.06
N LEU A 140 3.20 24.53 4.49
CA LEU A 140 4.28 23.75 5.10
C LEU A 140 4.96 24.53 6.22
N ARG A 141 5.35 23.84 7.30
CA ARG A 141 6.12 24.47 8.40
C ARG A 141 7.54 24.85 7.97
N ALA A 142 8.13 24.10 7.04
CA ALA A 142 9.48 24.28 6.54
C ALA A 142 9.61 23.78 5.10
N ASN A 143 10.57 24.34 4.36
CA ASN A 143 10.90 23.92 2.99
C ASN A 143 11.83 22.69 3.02
N THR A 144 11.39 21.56 3.57
CA THR A 144 12.18 20.31 3.66
C THR A 144 11.48 19.15 2.94
N VAL A 145 12.24 18.16 2.48
CA VAL A 145 11.70 16.98 1.80
C VAL A 145 10.73 16.23 2.72
N ALA A 146 11.07 16.02 3.99
CA ALA A 146 10.20 15.34 4.95
C ALA A 146 8.85 16.05 5.18
N GLN A 147 8.82 17.40 5.15
CA GLN A 147 7.56 18.14 5.26
C GLN A 147 6.72 18.06 3.99
N MET A 148 7.36 17.99 2.83
CA MET A 148 6.69 17.76 1.56
C MET A 148 6.15 16.33 1.46
N GLU A 149 6.90 15.33 1.93
CA GLU A 149 6.45 13.93 2.02
C GLU A 149 5.20 13.81 2.89
N ALA A 150 5.21 14.39 4.09
CA ALA A 150 4.04 14.39 4.98
C ALA A 150 2.81 15.05 4.32
N CYS A 151 2.99 16.25 3.73
CA CYS A 151 1.91 16.95 3.03
C CYS A 151 1.36 16.13 1.85
N LEU A 152 2.23 15.52 1.03
CA LEU A 152 1.79 14.68 -0.08
C LEU A 152 1.07 13.41 0.43
N SER A 153 1.46 12.87 1.58
CA SER A 153 0.76 11.75 2.23
C SER A 153 -0.68 12.13 2.58
N ASP A 154 -0.87 13.30 3.19
CA ASP A 154 -2.19 13.81 3.58
C ASP A 154 -3.05 14.13 2.35
N VAL A 155 -2.46 14.77 1.33
CA VAL A 155 -3.16 15.21 0.12
C VAL A 155 -3.65 14.04 -0.73
N PHE A 156 -2.84 12.99 -0.85
CA PHE A 156 -3.19 11.78 -1.59
C PHE A 156 -3.87 10.73 -0.71
N ASP A 157 -4.22 11.09 0.52
CA ASP A 157 -4.89 10.24 1.50
C ASP A 157 -4.22 8.85 1.66
N LEU A 158 -2.88 8.83 1.61
CA LEU A 158 -2.11 7.59 1.60
C LEU A 158 -2.17 6.84 2.93
N GLU A 159 -2.59 7.51 4.01
CA GLU A 159 -2.80 6.90 5.33
C GLU A 159 -4.22 6.34 5.54
N SER A 160 -5.23 6.86 4.81
CA SER A 160 -6.62 6.39 4.91
C SER A 160 -7.00 5.39 3.81
N ARG A 161 -6.11 5.16 2.84
CA ARG A 161 -6.27 4.03 1.90
C ARG A 161 -6.38 2.75 2.72
N PRO A 162 -7.55 2.07 2.73
CA PRO A 162 -7.64 0.78 3.37
C PRO A 162 -6.55 -0.09 2.74
N SER A 163 -5.72 -0.71 3.58
CA SER A 163 -4.75 -1.71 3.10
C SER A 163 -5.44 -2.59 2.06
N ASP A 164 -4.76 -2.95 0.97
CA ASP A 164 -5.35 -3.79 -0.08
C ASP A 164 -6.05 -5.02 0.53
N ALA A 165 -5.49 -5.57 1.62
CA ALA A 165 -6.10 -6.63 2.41
C ALA A 165 -7.45 -6.26 3.06
N LEU A 166 -7.57 -5.08 3.68
CA LEU A 166 -8.83 -4.59 4.24
C LEU A 166 -9.85 -4.34 3.12
N ARG A 167 -9.44 -3.72 2.02
CA ARG A 167 -10.34 -3.42 0.89
C ARG A 167 -10.90 -4.71 0.28
N GLN A 168 -10.03 -5.68 0.02
CA GLN A 168 -10.42 -7.01 -0.45
C GLN A 168 -11.35 -7.72 0.55
N ALA A 169 -11.04 -7.65 1.84
CA ALA A 169 -11.86 -8.29 2.87
C ALA A 169 -13.26 -7.66 3.03
N LEU A 170 -13.40 -6.34 2.83
CA LEU A 170 -14.71 -5.68 2.84
C LEU A 170 -15.50 -5.96 1.56
N GLN A 171 -14.83 -6.01 0.39
CA GLN A 171 -15.46 -6.44 -0.86
C GLN A 171 -15.98 -7.88 -0.79
N GLU A 172 -15.23 -8.77 -0.13
CA GLU A 172 -15.65 -10.15 0.12
C GLU A 172 -16.95 -10.20 0.95
N VAL A 173 -17.07 -9.33 1.97
CA VAL A 173 -18.30 -9.20 2.78
C VAL A 173 -19.48 -8.73 1.93
N GLU A 174 -19.29 -7.71 1.10
CA GLU A 174 -20.37 -7.23 0.22
C GLU A 174 -20.85 -8.32 -0.75
N GLY A 175 -19.94 -9.13 -1.27
CA GLY A 175 -20.27 -10.32 -2.06
C GLY A 175 -21.10 -11.33 -1.27
N ALA A 176 -20.65 -11.66 -0.06
CA ALA A 176 -21.32 -12.60 0.82
C ALA A 176 -22.72 -12.13 1.26
N ILE A 177 -22.88 -10.85 1.59
CA ILE A 177 -24.18 -10.26 1.94
C ILE A 177 -25.17 -10.40 0.77
N ARG A 178 -24.73 -10.07 -0.46
CA ARG A 178 -25.58 -10.22 -1.66
C ARG A 178 -25.99 -11.67 -1.90
N GLN A 179 -25.07 -12.61 -1.70
CA GLN A 179 -25.35 -14.04 -1.82
C GLN A 179 -26.38 -14.52 -0.80
N VAL A 180 -26.23 -14.12 0.47
CA VAL A 180 -27.17 -14.52 1.53
C VAL A 180 -28.55 -13.89 1.30
N GLN A 181 -28.59 -12.62 0.91
CA GLN A 181 -29.85 -11.95 0.54
C GLN A 181 -30.49 -12.57 -0.72
N GLY A 182 -29.66 -13.09 -1.65
CA GLY A 182 -30.08 -13.80 -2.86
C GLY A 182 -30.60 -15.22 -2.62
N GLY A 183 -30.64 -15.69 -1.36
CA GLY A 183 -31.24 -16.99 -0.99
C GLY A 183 -30.24 -18.08 -0.61
N ILE A 184 -28.93 -17.80 -0.58
CA ILE A 184 -27.96 -18.73 -0.02
C ILE A 184 -28.10 -18.70 1.52
N PRO A 185 -28.20 -19.83 2.21
CA PRO A 185 -28.44 -19.83 3.66
C PRO A 185 -27.29 -19.20 4.46
N GLU A 186 -26.05 -19.42 4.02
CA GLU A 186 -24.86 -18.93 4.70
C GLU A 186 -23.62 -18.87 3.79
N VAL A 187 -22.70 -17.96 4.11
CA VAL A 187 -21.43 -17.79 3.41
C VAL A 187 -20.30 -17.63 4.44
N THR A 188 -19.19 -18.35 4.21
CA THR A 188 -17.99 -18.27 5.06
C THR A 188 -16.91 -17.47 4.34
N LEU A 189 -16.37 -16.46 5.01
CA LEU A 189 -15.33 -15.58 4.47
C LEU A 189 -13.91 -16.15 4.67
N SER A 190 -12.93 -15.51 4.06
CA SER A 190 -11.51 -15.75 4.28
C SER A 190 -11.07 -15.45 5.73
N PRO A 191 -10.01 -16.12 6.24
CA PRO A 191 -9.44 -15.78 7.54
C PRO A 191 -8.90 -14.35 7.58
N GLN A 192 -9.24 -13.63 8.64
CA GLN A 192 -8.89 -12.23 8.79
C GLN A 192 -8.50 -11.92 10.24
N ASN A 193 -7.66 -10.91 10.43
CA ASN A 193 -7.27 -10.45 11.76
C ASN A 193 -8.47 -9.86 12.54
N SER A 194 -8.30 -9.67 13.85
CA SER A 194 -9.37 -9.23 14.75
C SER A 194 -9.99 -7.87 14.40
N TYR A 195 -9.22 -6.94 13.82
CA TYR A 195 -9.72 -5.63 13.40
C TYR A 195 -10.62 -5.74 12.18
N ILE A 196 -10.17 -6.45 11.14
CA ILE A 196 -10.95 -6.66 9.92
C ILE A 196 -12.24 -7.41 10.26
N ARG A 197 -12.17 -8.53 11.01
CA ARG A 197 -13.37 -9.30 11.40
C ARG A 197 -14.42 -8.46 12.13
N ARG A 198 -14.00 -7.50 12.95
CA ARG A 198 -14.91 -6.55 13.61
C ARG A 198 -15.70 -5.70 12.60
N ARG A 199 -15.02 -5.17 11.58
CA ARG A 199 -15.64 -4.42 10.48
C ARG A 199 -16.57 -5.31 9.65
N GLN A 200 -16.18 -6.56 9.40
CA GLN A 200 -17.02 -7.53 8.68
C GLN A 200 -18.33 -7.83 9.46
N HIS A 201 -18.24 -8.02 10.78
CA HIS A 201 -19.41 -8.16 11.65
C HIS A 201 -20.30 -6.92 11.64
N GLU A 202 -19.71 -5.72 11.71
CA GLU A 202 -20.43 -4.44 11.65
C GLU A 202 -21.21 -4.29 10.34
N MET A 203 -20.59 -4.64 9.20
CA MET A 203 -21.24 -4.62 7.88
C MET A 203 -22.39 -5.64 7.78
N ALA A 204 -22.17 -6.88 8.24
CA ALA A 204 -23.22 -7.90 8.26
C ALA A 204 -24.43 -7.44 9.10
N ARG A 205 -24.17 -6.87 10.28
CA ARG A 205 -25.21 -6.32 11.15
C ARG A 205 -25.96 -5.16 10.50
N THR A 206 -25.26 -4.26 9.81
CA THR A 206 -25.87 -3.14 9.08
C THR A 206 -26.80 -3.63 7.96
N ALA A 207 -26.48 -4.77 7.36
CA ALA A 207 -27.31 -5.44 6.37
C ALA A 207 -28.42 -6.33 6.97
N ASN A 208 -28.65 -6.27 8.28
CA ASN A 208 -29.59 -7.12 9.03
C ASN A 208 -29.33 -8.63 8.87
N LEU A 209 -28.06 -9.02 8.81
CA LEU A 209 -27.64 -10.42 8.78
C LEU A 209 -26.91 -10.80 10.06
N ALA A 210 -27.10 -12.04 10.50
CA ALA A 210 -26.37 -12.60 11.62
C ALA A 210 -24.95 -12.98 11.18
N SER A 211 -23.99 -12.90 12.11
CA SER A 211 -22.60 -13.21 11.81
C SER A 211 -21.86 -13.81 13.00
N GLU A 212 -21.01 -14.79 12.73
CA GLU A 212 -20.26 -15.51 13.77
C GLU A 212 -18.79 -15.74 13.37
N SER A 213 -17.87 -15.50 14.30
CA SER A 213 -16.44 -15.76 14.10
C SER A 213 -16.06 -17.18 14.52
N ARG A 214 -15.64 -18.04 13.58
CA ARG A 214 -15.23 -19.44 13.79
C ARG A 214 -13.72 -19.65 13.53
N GLY A 215 -13.14 -20.64 14.20
CA GLY A 215 -11.71 -21.01 14.08
C GLY A 215 -10.80 -20.42 15.17
N LYS A 216 -9.51 -20.76 15.13
CA LYS A 216 -8.46 -20.23 16.02
C LYS A 216 -7.56 -19.25 15.25
N GLU A 217 -7.07 -18.24 15.95
CA GLU A 217 -6.10 -17.29 15.38
C GLU A 217 -4.84 -18.05 14.92
N PRO A 218 -4.25 -17.74 13.74
CA PRO A 218 -4.58 -16.69 12.78
C PRO A 218 -5.62 -17.08 11.71
N HIS A 219 -6.11 -18.33 11.70
CA HIS A 219 -7.04 -18.85 10.70
C HIS A 219 -8.52 -18.58 11.03
N ARG A 220 -8.79 -17.62 11.92
CA ARG A 220 -10.13 -17.28 12.39
C ARG A 220 -10.85 -16.45 11.32
N ARG A 221 -12.11 -16.80 11.03
CA ARG A 221 -12.89 -16.26 9.92
C ARG A 221 -14.33 -15.97 10.35
N VAL A 222 -15.01 -15.10 9.60
CA VAL A 222 -16.42 -14.74 9.84
C VAL A 222 -17.32 -15.53 8.91
N ARG A 223 -18.42 -16.04 9.44
CA ARG A 223 -19.53 -16.66 8.70
C ARG A 223 -20.74 -15.75 8.83
N ILE A 224 -21.37 -15.44 7.70
CA ILE A 224 -22.57 -14.59 7.62
C ILE A 224 -23.74 -15.48 7.19
N PHE A 225 -24.88 -15.34 7.86
CA PHE A 225 -26.07 -16.15 7.62
C PHE A 225 -27.34 -15.35 7.93
N ARG A 226 -28.48 -15.85 7.45
CA ARG A 226 -29.78 -15.25 7.73
C ARG A 226 -30.33 -15.80 9.05
N GLU A 227 -30.80 -14.90 9.91
CA GLU A 227 -31.55 -15.28 11.10
C GLU A 227 -32.99 -15.60 10.65
N GLU A 228 -33.48 -16.80 10.99
CA GLU A 228 -34.85 -17.26 10.68
C GLU A 228 -35.91 -16.47 11.46
#